data_AF-A0A936J2B1-F1
#
_entry.id   AF-A0A936J2B1-F1
#
_cell.length_a   1.000
_cell.length_b   1.000
_cell.length_c   1.000
_cell.angle_alpha   90.00
_cell.angle_beta   90.00
_cell.angle_gamma   90.00
#
_symmetry.space_group_name_H-M   'P 1'
#
loop_
_entity.id
_entity.type
_entity.pdbx_description
1 polymer ?
#
loop_
_entity_poly.entity_id
_entity_poly.type
_entity_poly.pdbx_seq_one_letter_code
_entity_poly.pdbx_strand_id
1 'polypeptide(L)'
;MHKNRALFSLLLFTIASQLALSISAQQPDPDRSEPNLEITLHLIVTDDETGIDDTMQSRLAPILRQLESSFGPARYRVADVQVGRMAANGVFDSKSISTISGKGQLGENPSFIEWRVGSPKRVLNGDAWTVTVESFRFGLRMPVRHRPIGVDNGGGVVNYEGLGITTSKLKFDQGVPTLVGTITLPQNGGSLFIVITVASVRQ
;
A
#
# COMPACT_ATOMS: atom_id res chain seq x y z
N MET A 1 -64.19 -33.95 -12.45
CA MET A 1 -62.89 -33.56 -11.85
C MET A 1 -61.83 -33.08 -12.86
N HIS A 2 -62.15 -32.74 -14.12
CA HIS A 2 -61.13 -32.34 -15.12
C HIS A 2 -60.91 -30.83 -15.32
N LYS A 3 -61.79 -29.95 -14.81
CA LYS A 3 -61.70 -28.49 -15.04
C LYS A 3 -60.55 -27.80 -14.29
N ASN A 4 -60.07 -28.37 -13.19
CA ASN A 4 -59.05 -27.71 -12.35
C ASN A 4 -57.61 -27.88 -12.87
N ARG A 5 -57.36 -28.82 -13.79
CA ARG A 5 -56.03 -29.04 -14.37
C ARG A 5 -55.64 -28.00 -15.42
N ALA A 6 -56.61 -27.47 -16.17
CA ALA A 6 -56.36 -26.47 -17.20
C ALA A 6 -55.97 -25.10 -16.60
N LEU A 7 -56.60 -24.70 -15.49
CA LEU A 7 -56.30 -23.45 -14.79
C LEU A 7 -54.90 -23.45 -14.16
N PHE A 8 -54.44 -24.60 -13.65
CA PHE A 8 -53.12 -24.71 -13.05
C PHE A 8 -51.99 -24.65 -14.10
N SER A 9 -52.23 -25.20 -15.30
CA SER A 9 -51.25 -25.15 -16.40
C SER A 9 -51.11 -23.74 -17.01
N LEU A 10 -52.18 -22.94 -17.03
CA LEU A 10 -52.15 -21.58 -17.56
C LEU A 10 -51.36 -20.62 -16.63
N LEU A 11 -51.48 -20.83 -15.31
CA LEU A 11 -50.81 -20.03 -14.29
C LEU A 11 -49.29 -20.28 -14.26
N LEU A 12 -48.86 -21.53 -14.47
CA LEU A 12 -47.43 -21.89 -14.56
C LEU A 12 -46.77 -21.29 -15.81
N PHE A 13 -47.49 -21.16 -16.91
CA PHE A 13 -46.95 -20.59 -18.15
C PHE A 13 -46.75 -19.07 -18.07
N THR A 14 -47.56 -18.37 -17.27
CA THR A 14 -47.41 -16.91 -17.07
C THR A 14 -46.29 -16.55 -16.11
N ILE A 15 -45.99 -17.39 -15.11
CA ILE A 15 -44.85 -17.17 -14.20
C ILE A 15 -43.53 -17.44 -14.94
N ALA A 16 -43.48 -18.44 -15.82
CA ALA A 16 -42.28 -18.76 -16.59
C ALA A 16 -41.91 -17.68 -17.63
N SER A 17 -42.87 -16.94 -18.19
CA SER A 17 -42.59 -15.90 -19.19
C SER A 17 -42.07 -14.59 -18.60
N GLN A 18 -42.31 -14.32 -17.31
CA GLN A 18 -41.79 -13.12 -16.64
C GLN A 18 -40.33 -13.26 -16.17
N LEU A 19 -39.79 -14.48 -16.10
CA LEU A 19 -38.38 -14.73 -15.79
C LEU A 19 -37.43 -14.56 -17.01
N ALA A 20 -37.97 -14.40 -18.22
CA ALA A 20 -37.17 -14.32 -19.45
C ALA A 20 -36.76 -12.89 -19.87
N LEU A 21 -37.26 -11.84 -19.21
CA LEU A 21 -37.10 -10.45 -19.67
C LEU A 21 -36.04 -9.61 -18.96
N SER A 22 -35.19 -10.19 -18.10
CA SER A 22 -34.23 -9.39 -17.31
C SER A 22 -32.76 -9.59 -17.66
N ILE A 23 -32.44 -10.31 -18.74
CA ILE A 23 -31.06 -10.38 -19.23
C ILE A 23 -30.83 -9.23 -20.21
N SER A 24 -30.90 -7.99 -19.72
CA SER A 24 -30.17 -6.90 -20.37
C SER A 24 -28.70 -7.15 -20.12
N ALA A 25 -28.05 -7.84 -21.06
CA ALA A 25 -26.61 -7.89 -21.16
C ALA A 25 -26.11 -6.44 -21.24
N GLN A 26 -25.60 -5.92 -20.14
CA GLN A 26 -24.73 -4.76 -20.15
C GLN A 26 -23.52 -5.17 -21.00
N GLN A 27 -23.52 -4.82 -22.28
CA GLN A 27 -22.33 -4.90 -23.12
C GLN A 27 -21.27 -4.05 -22.40
N PRO A 28 -20.21 -4.66 -21.85
CA PRO A 28 -19.13 -3.89 -21.25
C PRO A 28 -18.53 -3.08 -22.39
N ASP A 29 -18.53 -1.76 -22.24
CA ASP A 29 -17.88 -0.84 -23.18
C ASP A 29 -16.39 -1.26 -23.28
N PRO A 30 -15.95 -1.87 -24.39
CA PRO A 30 -14.65 -2.56 -24.46
C PRO A 30 -13.46 -1.59 -24.33
N ASP A 31 -13.70 -0.29 -24.47
CA ASP A 31 -12.69 0.76 -24.39
C ASP A 31 -12.49 1.36 -22.99
N ARG A 32 -13.24 0.90 -21.98
CA ARG A 32 -13.05 1.33 -20.57
C ARG A 32 -12.45 0.23 -19.70
N SER A 33 -11.48 -0.53 -20.23
CA SER A 33 -10.65 -1.35 -19.37
C SER A 33 -9.88 -0.44 -18.41
N GLU A 34 -10.19 -0.54 -17.13
CA GLU A 34 -9.45 0.22 -16.12
C GLU A 34 -7.98 -0.28 -16.12
N PRO A 35 -7.00 0.63 -16.13
CA PRO A 35 -5.61 0.24 -16.29
C PRO A 35 -5.12 -0.55 -15.07
N ASN A 36 -4.28 -1.56 -15.32
CA ASN A 36 -3.49 -2.19 -14.27
C ASN A 36 -2.56 -1.12 -13.64
N LEU A 37 -2.53 -1.09 -12.31
CA LEU A 37 -1.71 -0.14 -11.56
C LEU A 37 -0.49 -0.83 -10.98
N GLU A 38 0.64 -0.14 -11.03
CA GLU A 38 1.85 -0.45 -10.27
C GLU A 38 1.97 0.56 -9.14
N ILE A 39 2.15 0.05 -7.93
CA ILE A 39 2.31 0.84 -6.71
C ILE A 39 3.67 0.53 -6.12
N THR A 40 4.49 1.56 -5.96
CA THR A 40 5.80 1.43 -5.34
C THR A 40 5.79 2.10 -3.98
N LEU A 41 6.06 1.32 -2.94
CA LEU A 41 6.30 1.77 -1.58
C LEU A 41 7.80 1.98 -1.38
N HIS A 42 8.21 3.18 -1.01
CA HIS A 42 9.55 3.49 -0.54
C HIS A 42 9.50 3.80 0.95
N LEU A 43 10.36 3.12 1.71
CA LEU A 43 10.58 3.37 3.12
C LEU A 43 11.86 4.19 3.25
N ILE A 44 11.76 5.43 3.70
CA ILE A 44 12.89 6.35 3.85
C ILE A 44 13.12 6.56 5.33
N VAL A 45 14.36 6.45 5.81
CA VAL A 45 14.71 6.73 7.19
C VAL A 45 15.70 7.88 7.28
N THR A 46 15.65 8.63 8.37
CA THR A 46 16.77 9.49 8.76
C THR A 46 17.92 8.61 9.24
N ASP A 47 19.12 8.85 8.73
CA ASP A 47 20.35 8.18 9.16
C ASP A 47 21.43 9.22 9.49
N ASP A 48 22.40 8.82 10.29
CA ASP A 48 23.61 9.59 10.56
C ASP A 48 24.76 9.17 9.61
N GLU A 49 24.70 7.95 9.05
CA GLU A 49 25.70 7.39 8.15
C GLU A 49 25.30 7.45 6.64
N THR A 50 26.25 7.14 5.76
CA THR A 50 26.31 7.61 4.36
C THR A 50 25.20 7.10 3.43
N GLY A 51 24.38 8.04 2.93
CA GLY A 51 24.04 8.29 1.52
C GLY A 51 23.09 7.35 0.77
N ILE A 52 22.09 7.92 0.07
CA ILE A 52 21.25 7.22 -0.95
C ILE A 52 22.09 7.00 -2.21
N ASP A 53 21.90 5.89 -2.93
CA ASP A 53 22.38 5.71 -4.30
C ASP A 53 21.95 6.88 -5.21
N ASP A 54 22.91 7.54 -5.87
CA ASP A 54 22.69 8.72 -6.74
C ASP A 54 21.56 8.52 -7.78
N THR A 55 21.35 7.29 -8.25
CA THR A 55 20.30 7.00 -9.23
C THR A 55 18.90 7.08 -8.61
N MET A 56 18.72 6.58 -7.38
CA MET A 56 17.46 6.60 -6.65
C MET A 56 17.16 8.00 -6.09
N GLN A 57 18.20 8.77 -5.75
CA GLN A 57 18.06 10.18 -5.36
C GLN A 57 17.33 10.99 -6.41
N SER A 58 17.62 10.78 -7.70
CA SER A 58 17.02 11.59 -8.78
C SER A 58 15.48 11.53 -8.80
N ARG A 59 14.90 10.33 -8.60
CA ARG A 59 13.44 10.12 -8.61
C ARG A 59 12.77 10.62 -7.33
N LEU A 60 13.47 10.53 -6.20
CA LEU A 60 12.98 10.96 -4.90
C LEU A 60 13.35 12.41 -4.59
N ALA A 61 14.11 13.10 -5.44
CA ALA A 61 14.56 14.47 -5.19
C ALA A 61 13.43 15.43 -4.78
N PRO A 62 12.23 15.42 -5.40
CA PRO A 62 11.13 16.26 -4.95
C PRO A 62 10.70 15.97 -3.52
N ILE A 63 10.58 14.67 -3.16
CA ILE A 63 10.16 14.28 -1.80
C ILE A 63 11.25 14.56 -0.78
N LEU A 64 12.53 14.34 -1.12
CA LEU A 64 13.64 14.63 -0.23
C LEU A 64 13.70 16.12 0.13
N ARG A 65 13.50 17.03 -0.84
CA ARG A 65 13.40 18.46 -0.57
C ARG A 65 12.20 18.82 0.31
N GLN A 66 11.07 18.13 0.12
CA GLN A 66 9.90 18.30 0.98
C GLN A 66 10.18 17.82 2.41
N LEU A 67 10.91 16.73 2.59
CA LEU A 67 11.29 16.22 3.90
C LEU A 67 12.26 17.21 4.58
N GLU A 68 13.27 17.71 3.86
CA GLU A 68 14.20 18.72 4.38
C GLU A 68 13.48 20.00 4.83
N SER A 69 12.49 20.47 4.08
CA SER A 69 11.73 21.66 4.45
C SER A 69 10.80 21.45 5.64
N SER A 70 10.28 20.23 5.82
CA SER A 70 9.27 19.91 6.84
C SER A 70 9.89 19.42 8.16
N PHE A 71 10.99 18.67 8.09
CA PHE A 71 11.63 18.01 9.23
C PHE A 71 13.04 18.54 9.53
N GLY A 72 13.56 19.41 8.68
CA GLY A 72 14.90 19.97 8.78
C GLY A 72 15.94 19.19 7.97
N PRO A 73 17.18 19.74 7.87
CA PRO A 73 18.27 19.08 7.17
C PRO A 73 18.66 17.80 7.91
N ALA A 74 18.46 16.66 7.27
CA ALA A 74 18.88 15.35 7.75
C ALA A 74 19.42 14.56 6.56
N ARG A 75 20.21 13.53 6.84
CA ARG A 75 20.54 12.55 5.80
C ARG A 75 19.41 11.55 5.73
N TYR A 76 18.79 11.48 4.57
CA TYR A 76 17.76 10.49 4.30
C TYR A 76 18.43 9.31 3.61
N ARG A 77 17.99 8.08 3.91
CA ARG A 77 18.31 6.89 3.12
C ARG A 77 17.08 6.05 2.84
N VAL A 78 17.09 5.30 1.74
CA VAL A 78 16.03 4.33 1.46
C VAL A 78 16.34 3.03 2.20
N ALA A 79 15.46 2.66 3.11
CA ALA A 79 15.55 1.44 3.92
C ALA A 79 14.94 0.22 3.22
N ASP A 80 13.88 0.41 2.42
CA ASP A 80 13.24 -0.66 1.66
C ASP A 80 12.46 -0.10 0.46
N VAL A 81 12.31 -0.91 -0.58
CA VAL A 81 11.48 -0.61 -1.74
C VAL A 81 10.65 -1.84 -2.10
N GLN A 82 9.32 -1.68 -2.10
CA GLN A 82 8.40 -2.75 -2.46
C GLN A 82 7.55 -2.31 -3.64
N VAL A 83 7.37 -3.22 -4.60
CA VAL A 83 6.55 -2.97 -5.80
C VAL A 83 5.39 -3.95 -5.79
N GLY A 84 4.18 -3.40 -5.88
CA GLY A 84 2.93 -4.15 -6.00
C GLY A 84 2.25 -3.86 -7.33
N ARG A 85 1.64 -4.88 -7.92
CA ARG A 85 0.76 -4.72 -9.08
C ARG A 85 -0.66 -5.10 -8.68
N MET A 86 -1.62 -4.29 -9.12
CA MET A 86 -3.03 -4.55 -8.85
C MET A 86 -3.88 -4.23 -10.08
N ALA A 87 -4.92 -5.04 -10.26
CA ALA A 87 -6.02 -4.65 -11.13
C ALA A 87 -6.77 -3.47 -10.51
N ALA A 88 -7.48 -2.73 -11.35
CA ALA A 88 -8.36 -1.69 -10.87
C ALA A 88 -9.49 -2.25 -10.01
N ASN A 89 -9.92 -1.48 -9.00
CA ASN A 89 -10.80 -1.95 -7.92
C ASN A 89 -10.29 -3.15 -7.10
N GLY A 90 -9.04 -3.57 -7.30
CA GLY A 90 -8.43 -4.67 -6.56
C GLY A 90 -7.98 -4.28 -5.15
N VAL A 91 -7.45 -5.28 -4.46
CA VAL A 91 -6.72 -5.13 -3.20
C VAL A 91 -5.34 -5.73 -3.39
N PHE A 92 -4.33 -4.99 -2.96
CA PHE A 92 -2.96 -5.48 -2.84
C PHE A 92 -2.60 -5.61 -1.36
N ASP A 93 -1.96 -6.72 -1.02
CA ASP A 93 -1.46 -7.03 0.33
C ASP A 93 -0.07 -7.63 0.17
N SER A 94 0.91 -7.08 0.89
CA SER A 94 2.30 -7.53 0.88
C SER A 94 2.81 -7.67 2.30
N LYS A 95 3.54 -8.76 2.53
CA LYS A 95 4.26 -9.05 3.77
C LYS A 95 5.71 -9.38 3.43
N SER A 96 6.64 -8.68 4.05
CA SER A 96 8.07 -8.86 3.78
C SER A 96 8.90 -8.79 5.06
N ILE A 97 10.15 -9.22 4.93
CA ILE A 97 11.18 -9.15 5.97
C ILE A 97 12.22 -8.14 5.50
N SER A 98 12.61 -7.20 6.34
CA SER A 98 13.58 -6.14 6.02
C SER A 98 14.46 -5.80 7.23
N THR A 99 15.58 -5.12 6.97
CA THR A 99 16.55 -4.68 7.99
C THR A 99 16.57 -3.15 8.05
N ILE A 100 15.44 -2.55 8.45
CA ILE A 100 15.24 -1.09 8.45
C ILE A 100 16.23 -0.38 9.42
N SER A 101 16.64 -1.06 10.49
CA SER A 101 17.56 -0.53 11.52
C SER A 101 18.99 -0.27 11.06
N GLY A 102 19.34 -0.63 9.81
CA GLY A 102 20.48 -0.02 9.11
C GLY A 102 21.86 -0.56 9.39
N LYS A 103 22.05 -1.54 10.29
CA LYS A 103 23.39 -2.09 10.54
C LYS A 103 23.42 -3.52 10.07
N GLY A 104 23.71 -3.78 8.80
CA GLY A 104 23.82 -5.12 8.21
C GLY A 104 24.88 -6.06 8.82
N GLN A 105 25.13 -6.01 10.13
CA GLN A 105 25.90 -6.96 10.90
C GLN A 105 25.18 -8.31 10.91
N LEU A 106 25.93 -9.38 10.66
CA LEU A 106 25.44 -10.74 10.88
C LEU A 106 24.90 -10.86 12.30
N GLY A 107 23.62 -11.25 12.44
CA GLY A 107 22.95 -11.40 13.75
C GLY A 107 22.02 -10.26 14.16
N GLU A 108 21.69 -9.35 13.24
CA GLU A 108 20.58 -8.42 13.46
C GLU A 108 19.23 -9.14 13.43
N ASN A 109 18.34 -8.73 14.33
CA ASN A 109 16.99 -9.24 14.35
C ASN A 109 16.20 -8.63 13.18
N PRO A 110 15.45 -9.42 12.40
CA PRO A 110 14.70 -8.91 11.27
C PRO A 110 13.57 -7.99 11.72
N SER A 111 13.22 -7.02 10.88
CA SER A 111 11.94 -6.31 10.95
C SER A 111 10.95 -6.93 9.97
N PHE A 112 9.67 -6.86 10.29
CA PHE A 112 8.58 -7.39 9.46
C PHE A 112 7.71 -6.24 8.99
N ILE A 113 7.50 -6.14 7.68
CA ILE A 113 6.67 -5.10 7.07
C ILE A 113 5.41 -5.77 6.52
N GLU A 114 4.28 -5.12 6.74
CA GLU A 114 3.00 -5.45 6.13
C GLU A 114 2.41 -4.17 5.55
N TRP A 115 1.94 -4.20 4.30
CA TRP A 115 1.15 -3.10 3.78
C TRP A 115 0.08 -3.55 2.82
N ARG A 116 -1.02 -2.81 2.84
CA ARG A 116 -2.23 -3.10 2.09
C ARG A 116 -2.78 -1.83 1.48
N VAL A 117 -3.13 -1.91 0.20
CA VAL A 117 -3.82 -0.85 -0.55
C VAL A 117 -5.08 -1.44 -1.14
N GLY A 118 -6.22 -0.78 -0.97
CA GLY A 118 -7.51 -1.27 -1.45
C GLY A 118 -8.30 -0.24 -2.23
N SER A 119 -9.06 -0.75 -3.20
CA SER A 119 -10.05 0.00 -3.98
C SER A 119 -9.45 1.20 -4.73
N PRO A 120 -8.42 1.02 -5.58
CA PRO A 120 -7.93 2.12 -6.39
C PRO A 120 -9.00 2.52 -7.41
N LYS A 121 -9.30 3.81 -7.47
CA LYS A 121 -10.23 4.42 -8.42
C LYS A 121 -9.51 5.49 -9.20
N ARG A 122 -9.51 5.36 -10.52
CA ARG A 122 -8.99 6.38 -11.43
C ARG A 122 -9.99 7.53 -11.52
N VAL A 123 -9.49 8.74 -11.33
CA VAL A 123 -10.27 9.98 -11.49
C VAL A 123 -9.62 10.81 -12.59
N LEU A 124 -10.35 11.01 -13.68
CA LEU A 124 -9.96 11.86 -14.80
C LEU A 124 -10.15 13.34 -14.42
N ASN A 125 -9.10 14.14 -14.62
CA ASN A 125 -9.09 15.59 -14.41
C ASN A 125 -8.60 16.25 -15.71
N GLY A 126 -9.43 16.25 -16.75
CA GLY A 126 -9.01 16.64 -18.11
C GLY A 126 -8.09 15.59 -18.72
N ASP A 127 -6.94 16.03 -19.24
CA ASP A 127 -5.91 15.13 -19.84
C ASP A 127 -5.06 14.43 -18.77
N ALA A 128 -5.05 14.94 -17.55
CA ALA A 128 -4.39 14.32 -16.41
C ALA A 128 -5.34 13.35 -15.70
N TRP A 129 -4.78 12.35 -15.02
CA TRP A 129 -5.56 11.50 -14.14
C TRP A 129 -4.84 11.28 -12.82
N THR A 130 -5.66 11.01 -11.81
CA THR A 130 -5.22 10.77 -10.43
C THR A 130 -5.79 9.45 -9.96
N VAL A 131 -5.15 8.82 -8.99
CA VAL A 131 -5.66 7.63 -8.32
C VAL A 131 -6.12 8.00 -6.94
N THR A 132 -7.37 7.68 -6.64
CA THR A 132 -7.87 7.69 -5.27
C THR A 132 -7.88 6.28 -4.72
N VAL A 133 -7.42 6.12 -3.49
CA VAL A 133 -7.40 4.84 -2.77
C VAL A 133 -8.27 5.01 -1.53
N GLU A 134 -9.17 4.05 -1.28
CA GLU A 134 -10.12 4.10 -0.15
C GLU A 134 -9.55 3.46 1.13
N SER A 135 -8.49 2.67 1.02
CA SER A 135 -7.82 2.14 2.19
C SER A 135 -6.34 1.97 1.96
N PHE A 136 -5.55 2.51 2.88
CA PHE A 136 -4.15 2.22 3.00
C PHE A 136 -3.85 1.83 4.43
N ARG A 137 -3.13 0.72 4.59
CA ARG A 137 -2.62 0.27 5.87
C ARG A 137 -1.14 -0.06 5.71
N PHE A 138 -0.34 0.45 6.63
CA PHE A 138 1.05 0.07 6.77
C PHE A 138 1.29 -0.39 8.20
N GLY A 139 2.03 -1.48 8.36
CA GLY A 139 2.45 -2.06 9.61
C GLY A 139 3.93 -2.41 9.56
N LEU A 140 4.63 -2.13 10.64
CA LEU A 140 6.03 -2.47 10.85
C LEU A 140 6.14 -3.12 12.23
N ARG A 141 6.70 -4.33 12.30
CA ARG A 141 7.14 -4.94 13.55
C ARG A 141 8.64 -4.91 13.60
N MET A 142 9.19 -4.15 14.53
CA MET A 142 10.63 -4.01 14.65
C MET A 142 11.15 -4.58 15.97
N PRO A 143 12.36 -5.16 15.97
CA PRO A 143 12.97 -5.61 17.19
C PRO A 143 13.29 -4.39 18.08
N VAL A 144 13.22 -4.55 19.39
CA VAL A 144 13.66 -3.59 20.40
C VAL A 144 14.47 -4.37 21.42
N ARG A 145 15.72 -3.96 21.63
CA ARG A 145 16.61 -4.61 22.60
C ARG A 145 16.50 -3.86 23.93
N HIS A 146 16.03 -4.55 24.95
CA HIS A 146 16.13 -4.04 26.32
C HIS A 146 17.42 -4.58 26.92
N ARG A 147 18.32 -3.68 27.35
CA ARG A 147 19.47 -4.07 28.17
C ARG A 147 19.01 -4.10 29.62
N PRO A 148 19.00 -5.27 30.29
CA PRO A 148 18.71 -5.30 31.71
C PRO A 148 19.78 -4.50 32.46
N ILE A 149 19.34 -3.61 33.35
CA ILE A 149 20.24 -2.82 34.19
C ILE A 149 20.93 -3.80 35.17
N GLY A 150 22.27 -3.83 35.16
CA GLY A 150 23.06 -4.56 36.15
C GLY A 150 23.56 -5.96 35.76
N VAL A 151 23.44 -6.38 34.49
CA VAL A 151 24.03 -7.64 34.01
C VAL A 151 25.02 -7.37 32.88
N ASP A 152 26.32 -7.43 33.18
CA ASP A 152 27.38 -7.10 32.22
C ASP A 152 27.62 -8.16 31.14
N ASN A 153 27.09 -9.39 31.32
CA ASN A 153 27.34 -10.53 30.42
C ASN A 153 26.07 -11.26 29.92
N GLY A 154 24.88 -10.68 30.10
CA GLY A 154 23.62 -11.29 29.66
C GLY A 154 23.20 -10.82 28.27
N GLY A 155 23.02 -11.75 27.33
CA GLY A 155 22.45 -11.45 26.01
C GLY A 155 21.14 -10.68 26.13
N GLY A 156 21.02 -9.55 25.41
CA GLY A 156 19.84 -8.69 25.50
C GLY A 156 18.56 -9.41 25.04
N VAL A 157 17.47 -9.23 25.77
CA VAL A 157 16.15 -9.73 25.36
C VAL A 157 15.65 -8.88 24.20
N VAL A 158 15.22 -9.56 23.13
CA VAL A 158 14.65 -8.95 21.93
C VAL A 158 13.14 -9.03 22.02
N ASN A 159 12.48 -7.88 22.17
CA ASN A 159 11.03 -7.76 22.02
C ASN A 159 10.70 -7.21 20.64
N TYR A 160 9.46 -7.39 20.19
CA TYR A 160 8.97 -6.82 18.93
C TYR A 160 7.91 -5.78 19.20
N GLU A 161 8.15 -4.56 18.72
CA GLU A 161 7.21 -3.45 18.81
C GLU A 161 6.50 -3.25 17.48
N GLY A 162 5.16 -3.12 17.55
CA GLY A 162 4.31 -2.89 16.39
C GLY A 162 4.04 -1.41 16.18
N LEU A 163 4.41 -0.89 15.01
CA LEU A 163 4.15 0.46 14.54
C LEU A 163 3.28 0.39 13.27
N GLY A 164 2.54 1.44 12.97
CA GLY A 164 1.76 1.46 11.74
C GLY A 164 0.90 2.69 11.55
N ILE A 165 0.38 2.84 10.35
CA ILE A 165 -0.56 3.88 9.96
C ILE A 165 -1.73 3.27 9.19
N THR A 166 -2.91 3.87 9.32
CA THR A 166 -4.11 3.49 8.57
C THR A 166 -4.81 4.75 8.10
N THR A 167 -5.10 4.83 6.80
CA THR A 167 -5.72 5.99 6.16
C THR A 167 -6.88 5.55 5.27
N SER A 168 -8.01 6.25 5.34
CA SER A 168 -9.27 5.90 4.66
C SER A 168 -9.49 6.60 3.32
N LYS A 169 -8.62 7.55 2.95
CA LYS A 169 -8.67 8.16 1.62
C LYS A 169 -7.33 8.81 1.29
N LEU A 170 -6.69 8.33 0.23
CA LEU A 170 -5.48 8.94 -0.32
C LEU A 170 -5.71 9.28 -1.78
N LYS A 171 -5.07 10.36 -2.24
CA LYS A 171 -5.05 10.77 -3.64
C LYS A 171 -3.60 10.83 -4.10
N PHE A 172 -3.33 10.23 -5.25
CA PHE A 172 -2.02 10.17 -5.87
C PHE A 172 -2.09 10.74 -7.27
N ASP A 173 -1.15 11.60 -7.60
CA ASP A 173 -0.91 12.00 -8.98
C ASP A 173 -0.08 10.93 -9.68
N GLN A 174 -0.35 10.67 -10.97
CA GLN A 174 0.33 9.61 -11.70
C GLN A 174 1.85 9.83 -11.74
N GLY A 175 2.60 8.84 -11.27
CA GLY A 175 4.07 8.83 -11.31
C GLY A 175 4.73 9.78 -10.32
N VAL A 176 3.97 10.44 -9.43
CA VAL A 176 4.48 11.40 -8.46
C VAL A 176 4.66 10.72 -7.09
N PRO A 177 5.88 10.67 -6.54
CA PRO A 177 6.10 10.20 -5.17
C PRO A 177 5.37 11.08 -4.17
N THR A 178 4.56 10.46 -3.32
CA THR A 178 3.71 11.15 -2.34
C THR A 178 4.00 10.65 -0.94
N LEU A 179 4.29 11.55 0.02
CA LEU A 179 4.43 11.21 1.43
C LEU A 179 3.06 10.86 2.02
N VAL A 180 2.91 9.65 2.52
CA VAL A 180 1.65 9.11 3.06
C VAL A 180 1.64 9.12 4.59
N GLY A 181 2.81 9.04 5.21
CA GLY A 181 2.92 9.21 6.66
C GLY A 181 4.34 9.09 7.18
N THR A 182 4.46 9.37 8.47
CA THR A 182 5.73 9.38 9.21
C THR A 182 5.56 8.61 10.51
N ILE A 183 6.56 7.82 10.89
CA ILE A 183 6.59 7.01 12.12
C ILE A 183 7.92 7.29 12.84
N THR A 184 7.87 7.57 14.14
CA THR A 184 9.09 7.67 14.97
C THR A 184 9.59 6.28 15.34
N LEU A 185 10.89 6.05 15.19
CA LEU A 185 11.53 4.77 15.47
C LEU A 185 12.03 4.72 16.93
N PRO A 186 11.75 3.63 17.68
CA PRO A 186 12.08 3.49 19.09
C PRO A 186 13.58 3.33 19.39
N GLN A 187 14.39 2.81 18.46
CA GLN A 187 15.80 2.49 18.75
C GLN A 187 16.76 3.67 18.64
N ASN A 188 16.54 4.54 17.65
CA ASN A 188 17.46 5.63 17.29
C ASN A 188 16.81 7.01 17.36
N GLY A 189 15.53 7.10 17.73
CA GLY A 189 14.76 8.35 17.70
C GLY A 189 14.58 8.93 16.29
N GLY A 190 14.99 8.18 15.25
CA GLY A 190 14.87 8.59 13.86
C GLY A 190 13.42 8.55 13.38
N SER A 191 13.20 9.07 12.18
CA SER A 191 11.88 9.02 11.53
C SER A 191 11.92 8.08 10.32
N LEU A 192 10.88 7.26 10.20
CA LEU A 192 10.54 6.48 9.02
C LEU A 192 9.45 7.21 8.25
N PHE A 193 9.74 7.58 7.01
CA PHE A 193 8.82 8.19 6.06
C PHE A 193 8.33 7.14 5.07
N ILE A 194 7.02 7.15 4.85
CA ILE A 194 6.32 6.20 3.99
C ILE A 194 5.91 6.94 2.73
N VAL A 195 6.57 6.63 1.62
CA VAL A 195 6.35 7.30 0.33
C VAL A 195 5.77 6.32 -0.66
N ILE A 196 4.70 6.71 -1.34
CA ILE A 196 4.04 5.90 -2.36
C ILE A 196 4.09 6.59 -3.71
N THR A 197 4.41 5.82 -4.75
CA THR A 197 4.26 6.22 -6.15
C THR A 197 3.27 5.30 -6.82
N VAL A 198 2.34 5.84 -7.61
CA VAL A 198 1.38 5.05 -8.38
C VAL A 198 1.55 5.34 -9.86
N ALA A 199 1.71 4.29 -10.67
CA ALA A 199 1.85 4.38 -12.12
C ALA A 199 0.90 3.42 -12.83
N SER A 200 0.53 3.74 -14.07
CA SER A 200 -0.17 2.79 -14.94
C SER A 200 0.85 1.84 -15.55
N VAL A 201 0.51 0.56 -15.59
CA VAL A 201 1.24 -0.44 -16.38
C VAL A 201 0.64 -0.44 -17.79
N ARG A 202 1.46 -0.18 -18.81
CA ARG A 202 1.05 -0.45 -20.19
C ARG A 202 1.14 -1.96 -20.42
N GLN A 203 0.06 -2.57 -20.87
CA GLN A 203 0.06 -3.94 -21.38
C GLN A 203 0.82 -4.01 -22.70
#